data_AF-A0AAU5THU8-F1
#
_entry.id   AF-A0AAU5THU8-F1
#
_cell.length_a   1.000
_cell.length_b   1.000
_cell.length_c   1.000
_cell.angle_alpha   90.00
_cell.angle_beta   90.00
_cell.angle_gamma   90.00
#
_symmetry.space_group_name_H-M   'P 1'
#
loop_
_entity.id
_entity.type
_entity.pdbx_description
1 polymer ?
#
loop_
_entity_poly.entity_id
_entity_poly.type
_entity_poly.pdbx_seq_one_letter_code
_entity_poly.pdbx_strand_id
1 'polypeptide(L)'
;MTTAVNSDNSAKLTYKISFTAGPDLEGSFESVSGSAVVGYSHYEGKPEGGNGPLKDQYMHEKDPEKQTINLLANAIYARLGCQNNGQYLPAIMAQITGGSISLYSDKGPCHSCRPIIRKFLADYPMLSFQVRYRKTDGWGKPIPALAPAGGNLVGAYGYEDAVEVNGFWCKVLA
;
A
#
# COMPACT_ATOMS: atom_id res chain seq x y z
N MET A 1 -13.92 -14.73 28.22
CA MET A 1 -13.95 -13.67 27.18
C MET A 1 -12.55 -13.54 26.63
N THR A 2 -12.30 -14.06 25.44
CA THR A 2 -11.07 -13.75 24.69
C THR A 2 -11.29 -12.39 24.06
N THR A 3 -10.70 -11.34 24.65
CA THR A 3 -10.55 -10.06 23.94
C THR A 3 -9.85 -10.38 22.64
N ALA A 4 -10.58 -10.29 21.53
CA ALA A 4 -9.98 -10.29 20.21
C ALA A 4 -8.93 -9.18 20.23
N VAL A 5 -7.66 -9.56 20.17
CA VAL A 5 -6.59 -8.59 19.92
C VAL A 5 -6.98 -7.97 18.59
N ASN A 6 -7.30 -6.67 18.58
CA ASN A 6 -7.49 -5.93 17.33
C ASN A 6 -6.32 -6.33 16.44
N SER A 7 -6.57 -6.62 15.17
CA SER A 7 -5.50 -6.94 14.23
C SER A 7 -4.34 -5.93 14.41
N ASP A 8 -3.24 -6.37 15.01
CA ASP A 8 -2.05 -5.52 15.30
C ASP A 8 -1.29 -5.18 14.02
N ASN A 9 -1.99 -4.84 12.94
CA ASN A 9 -1.38 -4.39 11.71
C ASN A 9 -1.49 -2.88 11.62
N SER A 10 -0.35 -2.22 11.50
CA SER A 10 -0.21 -0.82 11.16
C SER A 10 0.55 -0.67 9.86
N ALA A 11 0.24 0.37 9.11
CA ALA A 11 1.02 0.77 7.96
C ALA A 11 1.43 2.25 8.10
N LYS A 12 2.70 2.53 7.82
CA LYS A 12 3.26 3.87 7.75
C LYS A 12 3.85 4.10 6.38
N LEU A 13 3.32 5.07 5.67
CA LEU A 13 3.80 5.50 4.36
C LEU A 13 4.52 6.84 4.52
N THR A 14 5.76 6.93 4.05
CA THR A 14 6.52 8.19 3.94
C THR A 14 6.78 8.45 2.47
N TYR A 15 6.66 9.70 2.03
CA TYR A 15 6.81 10.05 0.62
C TYR A 15 7.50 11.39 0.42
N LYS A 16 8.15 11.51 -0.73
CA LYS A 16 8.58 12.77 -1.34
C LYS A 16 8.37 12.67 -2.85
N ILE A 17 7.59 13.58 -3.41
CA ILE A 17 7.19 13.59 -4.82
C ILE A 17 7.54 14.95 -5.41
N SER A 18 8.29 14.93 -6.49
CA SER A 18 8.74 16.13 -7.20
C SER A 18 7.85 16.43 -8.38
N PHE A 19 7.68 17.73 -8.64
CA PHE A 19 6.83 18.26 -9.70
C PHE A 19 7.63 19.12 -10.67
N THR A 20 7.09 19.32 -11.86
CA THR A 20 7.67 20.22 -12.87
C THR A 20 7.68 21.68 -12.42
N ALA A 21 6.75 22.07 -11.54
CA ALA A 21 6.65 23.42 -10.99
C ALA A 21 6.09 23.43 -9.55
N GLY A 22 6.54 24.42 -8.78
CA GLY A 22 6.16 24.61 -7.38
C GLY A 22 6.91 23.68 -6.43
N PRO A 23 6.55 23.71 -5.13
CA PRO A 23 7.21 22.87 -4.13
C PRO A 23 6.88 21.39 -4.33
N ASP A 24 7.82 20.55 -3.91
CA ASP A 24 7.64 19.11 -3.76
C ASP A 24 6.52 18.81 -2.75
N LEU A 25 5.87 17.67 -2.92
CA LEU A 25 4.91 17.11 -1.96
C LEU A 25 5.64 16.08 -1.11
N GLU A 26 5.84 16.38 0.17
CA GLU A 26 6.50 15.49 1.12
C GLU A 26 5.67 15.33 2.40
N GLY A 27 5.77 14.17 3.05
CA GLY A 27 5.02 13.88 4.26
C GLY A 27 4.96 12.41 4.62
N SER A 28 4.07 12.10 5.55
CA SER A 28 3.80 10.73 5.98
C SER A 28 2.36 10.52 6.40
N PHE A 29 1.85 9.30 6.15
CA PHE A 29 0.57 8.82 6.64
C PHE A 29 0.77 7.57 7.49
N GLU A 30 -0.08 7.41 8.50
CA GLU A 30 -0.11 6.22 9.34
C GLU A 30 -1.56 5.77 9.53
N SER A 31 -1.79 4.47 9.44
CA SER A 31 -3.10 3.87 9.68
C SER A 31 -2.93 2.54 10.41
N VAL A 32 -3.94 2.18 11.20
CA VAL A 32 -4.01 0.90 11.93
C VAL A 32 -5.27 0.14 11.53
N SER A 33 -5.19 -1.18 11.51
CA SER A 33 -6.29 -2.06 11.09
C SER A 33 -7.57 -1.77 11.88
N GLY A 34 -8.70 -1.68 11.15
CA GLY A 34 -10.00 -1.40 11.75
C GLY A 34 -10.30 0.08 12.00
N SER A 35 -9.33 0.98 11.76
CA SER A 35 -9.57 2.44 11.79
C SER A 35 -10.66 2.84 10.81
N ALA A 36 -11.34 3.96 11.11
CA ALA A 36 -12.27 4.58 10.19
C ALA A 36 -11.54 4.94 8.88
N VAL A 37 -12.21 4.74 7.75
CA VAL A 37 -11.68 5.13 6.44
C VAL A 37 -11.65 6.66 6.37
N VAL A 38 -10.49 7.22 6.01
CA VAL A 38 -10.28 8.65 5.87
C VAL A 38 -10.04 9.00 4.40
N GLY A 39 -10.78 10.00 3.90
CA GLY A 39 -10.65 10.47 2.52
C GLY A 39 -11.40 9.60 1.50
N TYR A 40 -11.17 9.88 0.21
CA TYR A 40 -11.75 9.14 -0.90
C TYR A 40 -10.92 7.87 -1.21
N SER A 41 -11.60 6.79 -1.61
CA SER A 41 -10.95 5.55 -2.04
C SER A 41 -10.77 5.58 -3.56
N HIS A 42 -9.58 5.98 -4.01
CA HIS A 42 -9.22 5.98 -5.43
C HIS A 42 -8.96 4.55 -5.95
N TYR A 43 -8.34 3.72 -5.12
CA TYR A 43 -7.98 2.35 -5.43
C TYR A 43 -8.82 1.37 -4.62
N GLU A 44 -9.71 0.67 -5.32
CA GLU A 44 -10.44 -0.44 -4.73
C GLU A 44 -9.61 -1.73 -4.72
N GLY A 45 -9.75 -2.44 -3.60
CA GLY A 45 -9.14 -3.76 -3.37
C GLY A 45 -9.80 -4.84 -4.23
N LYS A 46 -9.44 -6.09 -3.96
CA LYS A 46 -10.16 -7.25 -4.51
C LYS A 46 -11.08 -7.86 -3.44
N PRO A 47 -12.24 -8.39 -3.82
CA PRO A 47 -13.04 -9.18 -2.91
C PRO A 47 -12.31 -10.49 -2.56
N GLU A 48 -12.69 -11.10 -1.44
CA GLU A 48 -12.22 -12.41 -1.03
C GLU A 48 -12.51 -13.46 -2.11
N GLY A 49 -11.51 -14.27 -2.43
CA GLY A 49 -11.64 -15.41 -3.34
C GLY A 49 -12.04 -16.71 -2.64
N GLY A 50 -12.13 -17.81 -3.40
CA GLY A 50 -12.35 -19.15 -2.88
C GLY A 50 -13.81 -19.55 -2.72
N ASN A 51 -14.07 -20.63 -1.97
CA ASN A 51 -15.41 -21.21 -1.75
C ASN A 51 -15.90 -21.08 -0.30
N GLY A 52 -15.37 -20.11 0.45
CA GLY A 52 -15.71 -19.88 1.86
C GLY A 52 -16.89 -18.92 2.06
N PRO A 53 -17.35 -18.75 3.31
CA PRO A 53 -18.48 -17.87 3.65
C PRO A 53 -18.22 -16.37 3.40
N LEU A 54 -16.96 -15.99 3.20
CA LEU A 54 -16.55 -14.62 2.91
C LEU A 54 -16.37 -14.33 1.42
N LYS A 55 -16.60 -15.32 0.54
CA LYS A 55 -16.46 -15.17 -0.91
C LYS A 55 -17.20 -13.93 -1.42
N ASP A 56 -16.56 -13.20 -2.34
CA ASP A 56 -17.09 -12.00 -2.99
C ASP A 56 -17.28 -10.78 -2.06
N GLN A 57 -16.88 -10.88 -0.77
CA GLN A 57 -16.94 -9.78 0.19
C GLN A 57 -15.63 -8.98 0.21
N TYR A 58 -15.73 -7.66 0.42
CA TYR A 58 -14.58 -6.76 0.59
C TYR A 58 -14.19 -6.63 2.07
N MET A 59 -13.62 -7.69 2.63
CA MET A 59 -13.27 -7.77 4.06
C MET A 59 -12.12 -6.85 4.49
N HIS A 60 -11.44 -6.23 3.53
CA HIS A 60 -10.17 -5.52 3.71
C HIS A 60 -10.25 -4.03 3.35
N GLU A 61 -11.45 -3.45 3.32
CA GLU A 61 -11.62 -2.02 3.04
C GLU A 61 -10.92 -1.12 4.05
N LYS A 62 -10.74 -1.60 5.29
CA LYS A 62 -10.10 -0.89 6.39
C LYS A 62 -8.64 -1.31 6.60
N ASP A 63 -8.05 -2.02 5.65
CA ASP A 63 -6.64 -2.39 5.76
C ASP A 63 -5.75 -1.14 5.72
N PRO A 64 -4.77 -1.04 6.64
CA PRO A 64 -3.99 0.18 6.79
C PRO A 64 -3.12 0.49 5.55
N GLU A 65 -2.71 -0.52 4.79
CA GLU A 65 -2.00 -0.36 3.52
C GLU A 65 -2.90 0.25 2.45
N LYS A 66 -4.15 -0.23 2.30
CA LYS A 66 -5.14 0.37 1.39
C LYS A 66 -5.36 1.84 1.76
N GLN A 67 -5.55 2.13 3.05
CA GLN A 67 -5.82 3.49 3.52
C GLN A 67 -4.64 4.44 3.22
N THR A 68 -3.41 4.05 3.57
CA THR A 68 -2.24 4.91 3.35
C THR A 68 -1.96 5.19 1.87
N ILE A 69 -2.16 4.20 0.97
CA ILE A 69 -2.05 4.41 -0.48
C ILE A 69 -3.13 5.37 -0.99
N ASN A 70 -4.38 5.22 -0.53
CA ASN A 70 -5.47 6.11 -0.93
C ASN A 70 -5.29 7.53 -0.39
N LEU A 71 -4.79 7.69 0.83
CA LEU A 71 -4.43 9.00 1.38
C LEU A 71 -3.33 9.69 0.56
N LEU A 72 -2.32 8.94 0.13
CA LEU A 72 -1.31 9.47 -0.79
C LEU A 72 -1.93 9.89 -2.13
N ALA A 73 -2.78 9.06 -2.72
CA ALA A 73 -3.48 9.40 -3.96
C ALA A 73 -4.30 10.70 -3.79
N ASN A 74 -5.06 10.82 -2.70
CA ASN A 74 -5.82 12.03 -2.40
C ASN A 74 -4.93 13.28 -2.24
N ALA A 75 -3.77 13.14 -1.59
CA ALA A 75 -2.82 14.24 -1.44
C ALA A 75 -2.24 14.68 -2.80
N ILE A 76 -1.89 13.73 -3.67
CA ILE A 76 -1.42 14.02 -5.04
C ILE A 76 -2.54 14.66 -5.85
N TYR A 77 -3.77 14.12 -5.77
CA TYR A 77 -4.94 14.64 -6.47
C TYR A 77 -5.20 16.11 -6.11
N ALA A 78 -5.19 16.41 -4.81
CA ALA A 78 -5.32 17.78 -4.32
C ALA A 78 -4.17 18.68 -4.78
N ARG A 79 -2.92 18.18 -4.74
CA ARG A 79 -1.72 18.92 -5.18
C ARG A 79 -1.72 19.24 -6.67
N LEU A 80 -2.29 18.36 -7.50
CA LEU A 80 -2.46 18.57 -8.94
C LEU A 80 -3.61 19.51 -9.28
N GLY A 81 -4.46 19.85 -8.32
CA GLY A 81 -5.63 20.72 -8.52
C GLY A 81 -6.71 20.08 -9.39
N CYS A 82 -6.78 18.75 -9.44
CA CYS A 82 -7.76 18.05 -10.24
C CYS A 82 -9.18 18.27 -9.69
N GLN A 83 -10.16 18.40 -10.59
CA GLN A 83 -11.57 18.59 -10.24
C GLN A 83 -12.42 17.34 -10.52
N ASN A 84 -11.93 16.41 -11.32
CA ASN A 84 -12.54 15.11 -11.56
C ASN A 84 -11.50 14.04 -11.92
N ASN A 85 -11.93 12.78 -11.98
CA ASN A 85 -11.03 11.64 -12.27
C ASN A 85 -10.45 11.68 -13.69
N GLY A 86 -11.15 12.27 -14.66
CA GLY A 86 -10.68 12.35 -16.05
C GLY A 86 -9.45 13.25 -16.24
N GLN A 87 -9.22 14.19 -15.31
CA GLN A 87 -8.05 15.06 -15.31
C GLN A 87 -6.83 14.44 -14.63
N TYR A 88 -7.02 13.40 -13.83
CA TYR A 88 -6.02 12.96 -12.87
C TYR A 88 -4.82 12.28 -13.52
N LEU A 89 -5.04 11.22 -14.33
CA LEU A 89 -3.95 10.52 -15.03
C LEU A 89 -3.16 11.45 -15.98
N PRO A 90 -3.81 12.30 -16.80
CA PRO A 90 -3.06 13.27 -17.61
C PRO A 90 -2.23 14.24 -16.76
N ALA A 91 -2.77 14.73 -15.63
CA ALA A 91 -2.06 15.66 -14.76
C ALA A 91 -0.85 15.01 -14.08
N ILE A 92 -0.96 13.74 -13.68
CA ILE A 92 0.17 12.95 -13.15
C ILE A 92 1.32 12.93 -14.17
N MET A 93 1.02 12.51 -15.40
CA MET A 93 2.03 12.38 -16.46
C MET A 93 2.64 13.73 -16.88
N ALA A 94 1.87 14.82 -16.80
CA ALA A 94 2.32 16.15 -17.18
C ALA A 94 3.15 16.86 -16.09
N GLN A 95 2.89 16.56 -14.82
CA GLN A 95 3.41 17.37 -13.71
C GLN A 95 4.36 16.64 -12.77
N ILE A 96 4.30 15.31 -12.65
CA ILE A 96 5.18 14.57 -11.73
C ILE A 96 6.48 14.20 -12.45
N THR A 97 7.62 14.56 -11.86
CA THR A 97 8.95 14.31 -12.45
C THR A 97 9.67 13.13 -11.81
N GLY A 98 9.27 12.73 -10.60
CA GLY A 98 9.84 11.60 -9.88
C GLY A 98 9.57 11.69 -8.39
N GLY A 99 10.17 10.78 -7.63
CA GLY A 99 10.03 10.75 -6.19
C GLY A 99 10.28 9.38 -5.60
N SER A 100 10.15 9.31 -4.27
CA SER A 100 10.28 8.08 -3.51
C SER A 100 9.14 7.93 -2.53
N ILE A 101 8.69 6.68 -2.41
CA ILE A 101 7.67 6.26 -1.46
C ILE A 101 8.24 5.08 -0.68
N SER A 102 8.14 5.13 0.65
CA SER A 102 8.49 4.03 1.54
C SER A 102 7.26 3.65 2.36
N LEU A 103 6.75 2.44 2.12
CA LEU A 103 5.66 1.85 2.90
C LEU A 103 6.25 0.83 3.87
N TYR A 104 6.10 1.10 5.16
CA TYR A 104 6.26 0.10 6.21
C TYR A 104 4.89 -0.51 6.53
N SER A 105 4.81 -1.83 6.58
CA SER A 105 3.65 -2.58 7.05
C SER A 105 4.08 -3.61 8.09
N ASP A 106 3.35 -3.65 9.19
CA ASP A 106 3.66 -4.52 10.32
C ASP A 106 3.60 -6.01 9.96
N LYS A 107 2.70 -6.39 9.05
CA LYS A 107 2.52 -7.78 8.59
C LYS A 107 2.80 -8.01 7.11
N GLY A 108 3.03 -6.93 6.36
CA GLY A 108 3.12 -6.96 4.90
C GLY A 108 1.73 -6.83 4.25
N PRO A 109 1.64 -6.19 3.06
CA PRO A 109 0.40 -6.09 2.31
C PRO A 109 -0.26 -7.45 2.00
N CYS A 110 -1.52 -7.60 2.41
CA CYS A 110 -2.30 -8.81 2.18
C CYS A 110 -2.69 -8.95 0.68
N HIS A 111 -3.37 -10.05 0.33
CA HIS A 111 -3.72 -10.37 -1.05
C HIS A 111 -4.66 -9.34 -1.71
N SER A 112 -5.48 -8.63 -0.93
CA SER A 112 -6.41 -7.59 -1.42
C SER A 112 -5.72 -6.22 -1.58
N CYS A 113 -4.69 -5.92 -0.76
CA CYS A 113 -3.90 -4.70 -0.81
C CYS A 113 -2.83 -4.70 -1.93
N ARG A 114 -2.30 -5.87 -2.27
CA ARG A 114 -1.31 -6.03 -3.35
C ARG A 114 -1.76 -5.48 -4.71
N PRO A 115 -2.97 -5.80 -5.21
CA PRO A 115 -3.50 -5.20 -6.44
C PRO A 115 -3.59 -3.67 -6.39
N ILE A 116 -3.88 -3.08 -5.24
CA ILE A 116 -3.94 -1.62 -5.07
C ILE A 116 -2.55 -1.01 -5.29
N ILE A 117 -1.52 -1.57 -4.66
CA ILE A 117 -0.13 -1.12 -4.85
C ILE A 117 0.27 -1.23 -6.32
N ARG A 118 -0.13 -2.30 -7.03
CA ARG A 118 0.17 -2.41 -8.47
C ARG A 118 -0.54 -1.37 -9.32
N LYS A 119 -1.82 -1.11 -9.06
CA LYS A 119 -2.57 -0.07 -9.78
C LYS A 119 -1.93 1.29 -9.55
N PHE A 120 -1.57 1.60 -8.31
CA PHE A 120 -0.80 2.79 -7.97
C PHE A 120 0.50 2.87 -8.80
N LEU A 121 1.33 1.84 -8.80
CA LEU A 121 2.57 1.84 -9.58
C LEU A 121 2.36 2.02 -11.08
N ALA A 122 1.29 1.45 -11.63
CA ALA A 122 0.93 1.63 -13.03
C ALA A 122 0.56 3.09 -13.36
N ASP A 123 -0.10 3.79 -12.43
CA ASP A 123 -0.45 5.20 -12.58
C ASP A 123 0.76 6.14 -12.36
N TYR A 124 1.79 5.68 -11.63
CA TYR A 124 2.94 6.47 -11.21
C TYR A 124 4.30 5.84 -11.60
N PRO A 125 4.57 5.59 -12.90
CA PRO A 125 5.77 4.88 -13.35
C PRO A 125 7.09 5.63 -13.08
N MET A 126 7.05 6.93 -12.80
CA MET A 126 8.22 7.73 -12.45
C MET A 126 8.59 7.67 -10.95
N LEU A 127 7.76 7.08 -10.10
CA LEU A 127 7.99 7.01 -8.66
C LEU A 127 8.70 5.71 -8.28
N SER A 128 9.74 5.82 -7.46
CA SER A 128 10.33 4.66 -6.80
C SER A 128 9.49 4.29 -5.58
N PHE A 129 9.18 3.01 -5.42
CA PHE A 129 8.36 2.54 -4.30
C PHE A 129 9.06 1.41 -3.56
N GLN A 130 9.30 1.58 -2.27
CA GLN A 130 9.84 0.54 -1.40
C GLN A 130 8.78 0.07 -0.42
N VAL A 131 8.62 -1.25 -0.30
CA VAL A 131 7.81 -1.88 0.76
C VAL A 131 8.74 -2.54 1.76
N ARG A 132 8.45 -2.37 3.06
CA ARG A 132 9.16 -2.99 4.18
C ARG A 132 8.18 -3.63 5.15
N TYR A 133 8.52 -4.80 5.69
CA TYR A 133 7.70 -5.47 6.71
C TYR A 133 8.53 -6.32 7.66
N ARG A 134 7.95 -6.65 8.82
CA ARG A 134 8.65 -7.43 9.86
C ARG A 134 8.92 -8.85 9.40
N LYS A 135 10.03 -9.44 9.88
CA LYS A 135 10.31 -10.87 9.69
C LYS A 135 9.53 -11.77 10.64
N THR A 136 9.07 -11.22 11.75
CA THR A 136 8.29 -11.93 12.78
C THR A 136 7.08 -11.09 13.19
N ASP A 137 6.00 -11.74 13.56
CA ASP A 137 4.85 -11.06 14.16
C ASP A 137 5.16 -10.62 15.59
N GLY A 138 4.20 -9.93 16.23
CA GLY A 138 4.31 -9.50 17.63
C GLY A 138 4.43 -10.65 18.65
N TRP A 139 4.34 -11.91 18.20
CA TRP A 139 4.48 -13.13 19.00
C TRP A 139 5.78 -13.88 18.69
N GLY A 140 6.67 -13.29 17.90
CA GLY A 140 7.94 -13.90 17.49
C GLY A 140 7.80 -15.01 16.45
N LYS A 141 6.60 -15.23 15.89
CA LYS A 141 6.40 -16.21 14.81
C LYS A 141 6.90 -15.62 13.50
N PRO A 142 7.63 -16.38 12.68
CA PRO A 142 8.04 -15.91 11.36
C PRO A 142 6.85 -15.45 10.51
N ILE A 143 6.94 -14.25 9.95
CA ILE A 143 6.06 -13.79 8.88
C ILE A 143 6.65 -14.33 7.58
N PRO A 144 5.97 -15.28 6.91
CA PRO A 144 6.54 -15.97 5.77
C PRO A 144 6.69 -15.02 4.58
N ALA A 145 7.93 -14.63 4.25
CA ALA A 145 8.23 -13.93 3.00
C ALA A 145 8.13 -14.87 1.77
N LEU A 146 8.29 -16.18 1.96
CA LEU A 146 8.69 -17.12 0.88
C LEU A 146 7.65 -18.17 0.46
N ALA A 147 6.40 -18.13 0.93
CA ALA A 147 5.41 -19.14 0.51
C ALA A 147 4.82 -18.77 -0.87
N PRO A 148 5.04 -19.53 -1.95
CA PRO A 148 4.60 -19.14 -3.29
C PRO A 148 3.08 -18.89 -3.34
N ALA A 149 2.69 -17.70 -3.77
CA ALA A 149 1.32 -17.45 -4.24
C ALA A 149 1.24 -17.74 -5.76
N GLY A 150 0.06 -17.86 -6.33
CA GLY A 150 -0.05 -17.91 -7.79
C GLY A 150 0.18 -16.52 -8.40
N GLY A 151 1.41 -16.19 -8.79
CA GLY A 151 1.67 -15.59 -10.10
C GLY A 151 1.70 -14.06 -10.33
N ASN A 152 1.85 -13.19 -9.33
CA ASN A 152 2.60 -11.90 -9.36
C ASN A 152 2.41 -11.22 -7.98
N LEU A 153 3.32 -10.32 -7.54
CA LEU A 153 3.54 -10.03 -6.09
C LEU A 153 3.37 -11.35 -5.33
N VAL A 154 4.32 -12.27 -5.48
CA VAL A 154 4.20 -13.69 -5.14
C VAL A 154 4.93 -14.07 -3.85
N GLY A 155 4.33 -14.88 -2.99
CA GLY A 155 4.70 -14.99 -1.58
C GLY A 155 3.43 -14.93 -0.74
N ALA A 156 3.40 -15.43 0.51
CA ALA A 156 2.24 -15.25 1.40
C ALA A 156 1.86 -13.76 1.54
N TYR A 157 2.81 -12.85 1.28
CA TYR A 157 2.66 -11.38 1.21
C TYR A 157 3.04 -10.74 -0.13
N GLY A 158 3.59 -11.52 -1.05
CA GLY A 158 3.82 -11.06 -2.41
C GLY A 158 5.10 -10.29 -2.70
N TYR A 159 6.14 -10.67 -1.98
CA TYR A 159 7.45 -10.06 -2.06
C TYR A 159 8.50 -11.16 -2.09
N GLU A 160 8.28 -12.19 -2.91
CA GLU A 160 9.35 -13.04 -3.44
C GLU A 160 10.48 -12.12 -3.89
N ASP A 161 11.72 -12.40 -3.53
CA ASP A 161 12.88 -11.53 -3.76
C ASP A 161 12.99 -10.29 -2.83
N ALA A 162 12.14 -10.17 -1.80
CA ALA A 162 12.46 -9.26 -0.71
C ALA A 162 13.77 -9.67 -0.05
N VAL A 163 14.65 -8.69 0.17
CA VAL A 163 15.94 -8.89 0.83
C VAL A 163 15.84 -8.42 2.28
N GLU A 164 16.59 -9.06 3.17
CA GLU A 164 16.70 -8.59 4.54
C GLU A 164 17.58 -7.34 4.62
N VAL A 165 17.05 -6.27 5.21
CA VAL A 165 17.80 -5.05 5.52
C VAL A 165 17.43 -4.60 6.93
N ASN A 166 18.43 -4.48 7.81
CA ASN A 166 18.25 -4.03 9.20
C ASN A 166 17.15 -4.77 9.97
N GLY A 167 17.01 -6.09 9.75
CA GLY A 167 16.01 -6.91 10.43
C GLY A 167 14.59 -6.83 9.85
N PHE A 168 14.41 -6.19 8.69
CA PHE A 168 13.13 -6.14 7.96
C PHE A 168 13.27 -6.81 6.59
N TRP A 169 12.16 -7.35 6.08
CA TRP A 169 12.04 -7.71 4.67
C TRP A 169 11.77 -6.46 3.85
N CYS A 170 12.55 -6.24 2.79
CA CYS A 170 12.50 -5.05 1.95
C CYS A 170 12.43 -5.44 0.46
N LYS A 171 11.48 -4.86 -0.28
CA LYS A 171 11.41 -4.95 -1.74
C LYS A 171 11.28 -3.56 -2.34
N VAL A 172 12.12 -3.25 -3.32
CA VAL A 172 11.94 -2.08 -4.20
C VAL A 172 11.11 -2.53 -5.39
N LEU A 173 10.07 -1.78 -5.71
CA LEU A 173 9.16 -2.00 -6.80
C LEU A 173 9.50 -1.01 -7.93
N ALA A 174 9.47 -1.52 -9.15
CA ALA A 174 9.64 -0.80 -10.40
C ALA A 174 8.39 -0.97 -11.26
#